data_AF-A0A673CVM5-F1
#
_entry.id   AF-A0A673CVM5-F1
#
_cell.length_a   1.000
_cell.length_b   1.000
_cell.length_c   1.000
_cell.angle_alpha   90.00
_cell.angle_beta   90.00
_cell.angle_gamma   90.00
#
_symmetry.space_group_name_H-M   'P 1'
#
loop_
_entity.id
_entity.type
_entity.pdbx_description
1 polymer ?
#
loop_
_entity_poly.entity_id
_entity_poly.type
_entity_poly.pdbx_seq_one_letter_code
_entity_poly.pdbx_strand_id
1 'polypeptide(L)'
;RSDLDPFPPPPLKGGITVTMEDLQCLDSGQYLNDVIIDFYLKYLLQNASEAVAERSHIFSSFFYKQLTRRDNASEGSTSDSQRRHQRVKTWTRHVDIFNKDFLFVPVNQEAHWYLVVICFPGLNEPKQEIWTPDSQSVKNHSGSGELQHQDEAQGYKSPNNNTEALLGSNSSENPERGMCVKFCSDVRIVPCILVMDSLKRSLHERVFKLLRDYLLSEWETRRGSSKDFGPDQMKSSHCQVPLQDNNSDCGLYLLQYVESFLKDPVVHFDLPLQLKRWFPRQQVRRKRDEIRDLHSSASLSYCDQSDG
;
A
#
# COMPACT_ATOMS: atom_id res chain seq x y z
N ARG A 1 33.37 -6.82 -11.87
CA ARG A 1 32.42 -7.72 -11.17
C ARG A 1 31.79 -6.87 -10.08
N SER A 2 30.69 -6.19 -10.38
CA SER A 2 30.14 -5.11 -9.54
C SER A 2 28.62 -5.08 -9.60
N ASP A 3 28.01 -6.23 -9.87
CA ASP A 3 26.56 -6.40 -9.77
C ASP A 3 26.30 -7.18 -8.49
N LEU A 4 25.50 -6.60 -7.61
CA LEU A 4 25.12 -7.16 -6.33
C LEU A 4 23.94 -8.11 -6.48
N ASP A 5 23.74 -8.95 -5.47
CA ASP A 5 22.64 -9.92 -5.45
C ASP A 5 21.26 -9.22 -5.53
N PRO A 6 20.29 -9.84 -6.22
CA PRO A 6 18.98 -9.25 -6.40
C PRO A 6 18.21 -9.16 -5.08
N PHE A 7 17.38 -8.12 -4.91
CA PHE A 7 16.48 -7.98 -3.77
C PHE A 7 15.01 -8.30 -4.12
N PRO A 8 14.31 -9.14 -3.34
CA PRO A 8 14.82 -9.96 -2.26
C PRO A 8 15.77 -11.05 -2.79
N PRO A 9 16.68 -11.53 -1.95
CA PRO A 9 17.59 -12.62 -2.31
C PRO A 9 16.83 -13.94 -2.51
N PRO A 10 17.38 -14.87 -3.31
CA PRO A 10 16.90 -16.25 -3.36
C PRO A 10 16.83 -16.87 -1.95
N PRO A 11 15.84 -17.74 -1.65
CA PRO A 11 14.89 -18.39 -2.56
C PRO A 11 13.62 -17.56 -2.86
N LEU A 12 13.51 -16.33 -2.36
CA LEU A 12 12.36 -15.46 -2.63
C LEU A 12 12.32 -15.08 -4.11
N LYS A 13 11.12 -15.13 -4.71
CA LYS A 13 10.94 -14.91 -6.15
C LYS A 13 10.85 -13.43 -6.52
N GLY A 14 11.23 -13.15 -7.77
CA GLY A 14 11.11 -11.83 -8.39
C GLY A 14 12.16 -10.82 -7.90
N GLY A 15 13.36 -11.29 -7.57
CA GLY A 15 14.47 -10.42 -7.17
C GLY A 15 14.76 -9.34 -8.23
N ILE A 16 15.08 -8.13 -7.77
CA ILE A 16 15.44 -6.96 -8.57
C ILE A 16 16.92 -6.68 -8.33
N THR A 17 17.73 -6.77 -9.38
CA THR A 17 19.15 -6.39 -9.32
C THR A 17 19.26 -4.88 -9.47
N VAL A 18 19.92 -4.22 -8.51
CA VAL A 18 20.21 -2.79 -8.56
C VAL A 18 21.68 -2.60 -8.87
N THR A 19 21.98 -2.01 -10.04
CA THR A 19 23.34 -1.76 -10.49
C THR A 19 23.87 -0.42 -9.98
N MET A 20 25.18 -0.20 -10.09
CA MET A 20 25.77 1.11 -9.80
C MET A 20 25.26 2.21 -10.73
N GLU A 21 24.88 1.88 -11.96
CA GLU A 21 24.28 2.83 -12.91
C GLU A 21 22.88 3.25 -12.46
N ASP A 22 22.09 2.33 -11.92
CA ASP A 22 20.77 2.64 -11.36
C ASP A 22 20.88 3.63 -10.18
N LEU A 23 21.89 3.47 -9.34
CA LEU A 23 22.11 4.36 -8.19
C LEU A 23 22.46 5.79 -8.58
N GLN A 24 22.97 6.05 -9.79
CA GLN A 24 23.28 7.40 -10.24
C GLN A 24 22.03 8.28 -10.28
N CYS A 25 20.84 7.69 -10.47
CA CYS A 25 19.59 8.45 -10.46
C CYS A 25 19.23 8.98 -9.05
N LEU A 26 19.93 8.54 -8.00
CA LEU A 26 19.78 9.06 -6.64
C LEU A 26 20.56 10.36 -6.43
N ASP A 27 21.37 10.81 -7.38
CA ASP A 27 22.05 12.10 -7.27
C ASP A 27 21.07 13.27 -7.29
N SER A 28 21.47 14.38 -6.66
CA SER A 28 20.62 15.57 -6.57
C SER A 28 20.22 16.07 -7.95
N GLY A 29 18.92 16.34 -8.14
CA GLY A 29 18.39 16.84 -9.41
C GLY A 29 18.07 15.77 -10.46
N GLN A 30 18.38 14.49 -10.22
CA GLN A 30 18.09 13.41 -11.16
C GLN A 30 16.69 12.82 -10.97
N TYR A 31 16.04 12.40 -12.06
CA TYR A 31 14.78 11.65 -12.01
C TYR A 31 15.05 10.20 -11.60
N LEU A 32 14.22 9.64 -10.71
CA LEU A 32 14.32 8.22 -10.39
C LEU A 32 13.93 7.35 -11.59
N ASN A 33 14.67 6.25 -11.77
CA ASN A 33 14.39 5.26 -12.80
C ASN A 33 13.44 4.15 -12.30
N ASP A 34 12.98 3.30 -13.21
CA ASP A 34 12.06 2.19 -12.91
C ASP A 34 12.65 1.22 -11.87
N VAL A 35 13.96 0.90 -11.96
CA VAL A 35 14.65 -0.06 -11.09
C VAL A 35 14.62 0.40 -9.63
N ILE A 36 14.97 1.65 -9.36
CA ILE A 36 14.99 2.22 -8.01
C ILE A 36 13.57 2.32 -7.43
N ILE A 37 12.57 2.69 -8.26
CA ILE A 37 11.17 2.73 -7.82
C ILE A 37 10.71 1.34 -7.41
N ASP A 38 10.84 0.35 -8.29
CA ASP A 38 10.36 -1.01 -8.05
C ASP A 38 11.11 -1.68 -6.89
N PHE A 39 12.43 -1.47 -6.80
CA PHE A 39 13.26 -1.94 -5.69
C PHE A 39 12.74 -1.41 -4.34
N TYR A 40 12.60 -0.09 -4.20
CA TYR A 40 12.25 0.50 -2.92
C TYR A 40 10.81 0.19 -2.52
N LEU A 41 9.88 0.17 -3.49
CA LEU A 41 8.50 -0.26 -3.23
C LEU A 41 8.44 -1.71 -2.73
N LYS A 42 9.25 -2.60 -3.32
CA LYS A 42 9.34 -3.98 -2.86
C LYS A 42 9.92 -4.08 -1.44
N TYR A 43 10.96 -3.30 -1.15
CA TYR A 43 11.54 -3.18 0.18
C TYR A 43 10.49 -2.70 1.21
N LEU A 44 9.70 -1.68 0.87
CA LEU A 44 8.66 -1.15 1.77
C LEU A 44 7.60 -2.21 2.11
N LEU A 45 7.12 -2.97 1.12
CA LEU A 45 6.10 -3.99 1.35
C LEU A 45 6.65 -5.17 2.17
N GLN A 46 7.91 -5.56 1.97
CA GLN A 46 8.54 -6.65 2.73
C GLN A 46 8.83 -6.30 4.18
N ASN A 47 9.07 -5.02 4.48
CA ASN A 47 9.28 -4.54 5.84
C ASN A 47 8.01 -4.00 6.50
N ALA A 48 6.87 -4.03 5.81
CA ALA A 48 5.57 -3.76 6.42
C ALA A 48 5.16 -4.92 7.34
N SER A 49 4.23 -4.67 8.26
CA SER A 49 3.66 -5.75 9.07
C SER A 49 2.96 -6.79 8.19
N GLU A 50 2.94 -8.04 8.62
CA GLU A 50 2.31 -9.14 7.88
C GLU A 50 0.85 -8.81 7.51
N ALA A 51 0.09 -8.25 8.46
CA ALA A 51 -1.29 -7.83 8.24
C ALA A 51 -1.42 -6.77 7.12
N VAL A 52 -0.52 -5.78 7.05
CA VAL A 52 -0.52 -4.76 5.99
C VAL A 52 -0.10 -5.37 4.65
N ALA A 53 0.93 -6.22 4.65
CA ALA A 53 1.43 -6.89 3.45
C ALA A 53 0.39 -7.85 2.84
N GLU A 54 -0.33 -8.61 3.67
CA GLU A 54 -1.41 -9.50 3.24
C GLU A 54 -2.58 -8.75 2.60
N ARG A 55 -2.91 -7.56 3.11
CA ARG A 55 -4.00 -6.71 2.59
C ARG A 55 -3.58 -5.84 1.40
N SER A 56 -2.28 -5.79 1.08
CA SER A 56 -1.74 -4.93 0.04
C SER A 56 -1.18 -5.71 -1.16
N HIS A 57 -1.14 -5.06 -2.30
CA HIS A 57 -0.40 -5.49 -3.48
C HIS A 57 0.21 -4.29 -4.18
N ILE A 58 1.50 -4.35 -4.51
CA ILE A 58 2.18 -3.32 -5.28
C ILE A 58 2.50 -3.86 -6.66
N PHE A 59 1.98 -3.20 -7.70
CA PHE A 59 2.35 -3.48 -9.09
C PHE A 59 3.73 -2.86 -9.38
N SER A 60 4.51 -3.51 -10.25
CA SER A 60 5.71 -2.88 -10.82
C SER A 60 5.36 -1.70 -11.72
N SER A 61 6.29 -0.76 -11.92
CA SER A 61 6.09 0.40 -12.80
C SER A 61 5.75 0.01 -14.25
N PHE A 62 6.17 -1.19 -14.66
CA PHE A 62 5.87 -1.74 -15.97
C PHE A 62 4.40 -2.13 -16.16
N PHE A 63 3.63 -2.36 -15.11
CA PHE A 63 2.22 -2.75 -15.21
C PHE A 63 1.43 -1.72 -16.03
N TYR A 64 1.41 -0.46 -15.59
CA TYR A 64 0.62 0.57 -16.25
C TYR A 64 1.20 0.93 -17.62
N LYS A 65 2.54 0.91 -17.75
CA LYS A 65 3.24 1.08 -19.03
C LYS A 65 2.80 0.05 -20.07
N GLN A 66 2.67 -1.22 -19.66
CA GLN A 66 2.27 -2.32 -20.54
C GLN A 66 0.76 -2.33 -20.80
N LEU A 67 -0.06 -1.99 -19.80
CA LEU A 67 -1.51 -1.83 -19.93
C LEU A 67 -1.85 -0.75 -20.97
N THR A 68 -1.10 0.34 -21.00
CA THR A 68 -1.35 1.51 -21.85
C THR A 68 -0.53 1.57 -23.13
N ARG A 69 0.32 0.55 -23.38
CA ARG A 69 1.08 0.42 -24.62
C ARG A 69 0.14 0.52 -25.82
N ARG A 70 0.60 1.20 -26.88
CA ARG A 70 -0.12 1.26 -28.16
C ARG A 70 -0.29 -0.15 -28.72
N ASP A 71 -1.45 -0.38 -29.32
CA ASP A 71 -1.74 -1.65 -29.98
C ASP A 71 -0.88 -1.78 -31.24
N ASN A 72 -0.49 -3.01 -31.55
CA ASN A 72 0.20 -3.33 -32.79
C ASN A 72 -0.81 -3.65 -33.91
N ALA A 73 -0.42 -3.46 -35.17
CA ALA A 73 -1.26 -3.72 -36.34
C ALA A 73 -1.81 -5.17 -36.44
N SER A 74 -1.23 -6.11 -35.69
CA SER A 74 -1.62 -7.53 -35.65
C SER A 74 -2.61 -7.89 -34.53
N GLU A 75 -2.98 -6.96 -33.65
CA GLU A 75 -3.89 -7.23 -32.53
C GLU A 75 -5.36 -7.19 -32.99
N GLY A 76 -5.94 -8.37 -33.23
CA GLY A 76 -7.23 -8.58 -33.93
C GLY A 76 -8.53 -8.15 -33.23
N SER A 77 -9.65 -8.74 -33.67
CA SER A 77 -11.07 -8.34 -33.50
C SER A 77 -11.68 -8.30 -32.07
N THR A 78 -10.89 -8.34 -31.00
CA THR A 78 -11.42 -8.28 -29.62
C THR A 78 -11.51 -6.85 -29.11
N SER A 79 -12.34 -6.59 -28.08
CA SER A 79 -12.49 -5.25 -27.51
C SER A 79 -11.15 -4.71 -26.99
N ASP A 80 -10.94 -3.40 -27.09
CA ASP A 80 -9.68 -2.76 -26.69
C ASP A 80 -9.33 -3.04 -25.21
N SER A 81 -10.32 -3.12 -24.33
CA SER A 81 -10.11 -3.44 -22.91
C SER A 81 -9.56 -4.85 -22.72
N GLN A 82 -10.09 -5.83 -23.45
CA GLN A 82 -9.63 -7.22 -23.36
C GLN A 82 -8.21 -7.37 -23.89
N ARG A 83 -7.87 -6.68 -24.99
CA ARG A 83 -6.51 -6.67 -25.53
C ARG A 83 -5.52 -6.07 -24.54
N ARG A 84 -5.86 -4.93 -23.92
CA ARG A 84 -5.07 -4.32 -22.84
C ARG A 84 -4.86 -5.27 -21.68
N HIS A 85 -5.93 -5.92 -21.20
CA HIS A 85 -5.88 -6.87 -20.09
C HIS A 85 -4.97 -8.07 -20.40
N GLN A 86 -5.08 -8.66 -21.60
CA GLN A 86 -4.24 -9.79 -22.02
C GLN A 86 -2.74 -9.50 -21.89
N ARG A 87 -2.31 -8.26 -22.16
CA ARG A 87 -0.91 -7.84 -22.05
C ARG A 87 -0.37 -7.88 -20.62
N VAL A 88 -1.24 -7.77 -19.62
CA VAL A 88 -0.87 -7.70 -18.20
C VAL A 88 -1.46 -8.83 -17.36
N LYS A 89 -2.19 -9.77 -17.97
CA LYS A 89 -2.87 -10.89 -17.30
C LYS A 89 -1.95 -11.72 -16.39
N THR A 90 -0.66 -11.79 -16.71
CA THR A 90 0.31 -12.57 -15.92
C THR A 90 0.73 -11.88 -14.61
N TRP A 91 0.57 -10.55 -14.48
CA TRP A 91 0.95 -9.81 -13.26
C TRP A 91 0.21 -10.32 -12.04
N THR A 92 -1.03 -10.78 -12.21
CA THR A 92 -1.88 -11.28 -11.12
C THR A 92 -1.97 -12.79 -11.11
N ARG A 93 -1.18 -13.54 -11.90
CA ARG A 93 -1.33 -15.01 -12.07
C ARG A 93 -1.43 -15.79 -10.75
N HIS A 94 -0.70 -15.35 -9.72
CA HIS A 94 -0.63 -16.02 -8.41
C HIS A 94 -1.20 -15.18 -7.26
N VAL A 95 -1.97 -14.14 -7.55
CA VAL A 95 -2.60 -13.28 -6.54
C VAL A 95 -4.01 -12.90 -6.97
N ASP A 96 -4.97 -13.06 -6.05
CA ASP A 96 -6.32 -12.52 -6.23
C ASP A 96 -6.38 -11.10 -5.69
N ILE A 97 -6.29 -10.11 -6.58
CA ILE A 97 -6.26 -8.69 -6.22
C ILE A 97 -7.58 -8.20 -5.62
N PHE A 98 -8.68 -8.94 -5.77
CA PHE A 98 -9.97 -8.56 -5.18
C PHE A 98 -10.11 -8.98 -3.71
N ASN A 99 -9.17 -9.79 -3.21
CA ASN A 99 -9.06 -10.09 -1.77
C ASN A 99 -8.12 -9.11 -1.04
N LYS A 100 -7.56 -8.14 -1.77
CA LYS A 100 -6.70 -7.09 -1.24
C LYS A 100 -7.55 -5.85 -0.96
N ASP A 101 -7.10 -5.06 0.00
CA ASP A 101 -7.68 -3.76 0.29
C ASP A 101 -6.98 -2.65 -0.47
N PHE A 102 -5.67 -2.77 -0.72
CA PHE A 102 -4.90 -1.71 -1.38
C PHE A 102 -4.08 -2.27 -2.54
N LEU A 103 -4.32 -1.72 -3.74
CA LEU A 103 -3.49 -1.96 -4.91
C LEU A 103 -2.73 -0.67 -5.27
N PHE A 104 -1.42 -0.69 -5.10
CA PHE A 104 -0.55 0.43 -5.45
C PHE A 104 -0.09 0.28 -6.91
N VAL A 105 -0.33 1.31 -7.70
CA VAL A 105 0.05 1.38 -9.11
C VAL A 105 0.94 2.61 -9.30
N PRO A 106 2.27 2.44 -9.31
CA PRO A 106 3.18 3.52 -9.71
C PRO A 106 3.00 3.82 -11.20
N VAL A 107 2.83 5.10 -11.53
CA VAL A 107 2.64 5.55 -12.91
C VAL A 107 3.69 6.59 -13.28
N ASN A 108 4.33 6.37 -14.44
CA ASN A 108 5.20 7.34 -15.09
C ASN A 108 4.60 7.76 -16.42
N GLN A 109 4.31 9.05 -16.58
CA GLN A 109 3.89 9.64 -17.86
C GLN A 109 4.69 10.91 -18.10
N GLU A 110 5.32 11.04 -19.27
CA GLU A 110 6.08 12.25 -19.64
C GLU A 110 7.16 12.64 -18.61
N ALA A 111 7.92 11.63 -18.14
CA ALA A 111 8.96 11.77 -17.11
C ALA A 111 8.44 12.34 -15.77
N HIS A 112 7.19 12.03 -15.45
CA HIS A 112 6.55 12.43 -14.20
C HIS A 112 5.97 11.21 -13.48
N TRP A 113 6.46 10.97 -12.28
CA TRP A 113 5.99 9.92 -11.38
C TRP A 113 4.84 10.41 -10.51
N TYR A 114 3.77 9.62 -10.45
CA TYR A 114 2.69 9.79 -9.49
C TYR A 114 2.14 8.42 -9.07
N LEU A 115 1.44 8.38 -7.94
CA LEU A 115 0.89 7.16 -7.38
C LEU A 115 -0.61 7.09 -7.65
N VAL A 116 -1.08 5.92 -8.07
CA VAL A 116 -2.50 5.55 -7.97
C VAL A 116 -2.68 4.46 -6.93
N VAL A 117 -3.70 4.58 -6.08
CA VAL A 117 -4.08 3.55 -5.11
C VAL A 117 -5.54 3.14 -5.34
N ILE A 118 -5.76 1.88 -5.71
CA ILE A 118 -7.10 1.30 -5.79
C ILE A 118 -7.43 0.72 -4.43
N CYS A 119 -8.50 1.23 -3.81
CA CYS A 119 -8.93 0.85 -2.46
C CYS A 119 -10.16 -0.04 -2.54
N PHE A 120 -10.15 -1.13 -1.78
CA PHE A 120 -11.23 -2.11 -1.61
C PHE A 120 -11.86 -2.59 -2.93
N PRO A 121 -11.07 -3.04 -3.92
CA PRO A 121 -11.57 -3.42 -5.24
C PRO A 121 -12.58 -4.57 -5.22
N GLY A 122 -12.53 -5.45 -4.22
CA GLY A 122 -13.49 -6.54 -4.06
C GLY A 122 -14.87 -6.10 -3.54
N LEU A 123 -14.95 -4.95 -2.89
CA LEU A 123 -16.12 -4.53 -2.15
C LEU A 123 -17.23 -3.98 -3.08
N ASN A 124 -18.47 -4.41 -2.89
CA ASN A 124 -19.62 -3.98 -3.72
C ASN A 124 -20.21 -2.65 -3.25
N GLU A 125 -20.30 -2.47 -1.94
CA GLU A 125 -20.92 -1.30 -1.32
C GLU A 125 -20.08 -0.84 -0.12
N PRO A 126 -20.14 0.45 0.24
CA PRO A 126 -19.50 0.96 1.45
C PRO A 126 -19.80 0.11 2.70
N LYS A 127 -18.78 -0.16 3.52
CA LYS A 127 -18.93 -0.86 4.79
C LYS A 127 -18.44 -0.01 5.95
N GLN A 128 -19.08 -0.16 7.10
CA GLN A 128 -18.53 0.29 8.37
C GLN A 128 -17.65 -0.82 8.93
N GLU A 129 -16.39 -0.49 9.19
CA GLU A 129 -15.45 -1.38 9.84
C GLU A 129 -14.88 -0.71 11.09
N ILE A 130 -14.72 -1.52 12.13
CA ILE A 130 -13.94 -1.12 13.29
C ILE A 130 -12.48 -1.14 12.87
N TRP A 131 -11.87 0.04 12.80
CA TRP A 131 -10.43 0.14 12.63
C TRP A 131 -9.78 0.18 14.00
N THR A 132 -8.99 -0.84 14.32
CA THR A 132 -7.98 -0.69 15.38
C THR A 132 -6.61 -0.67 14.71
N PRO A 133 -5.70 0.24 15.13
CA PRO A 133 -4.31 0.26 14.64
C PRO A 133 -3.60 -1.11 14.80
N ASP A 134 -4.11 -1.95 15.71
CA ASP A 134 -3.65 -3.31 16.02
C ASP A 134 -4.67 -4.40 15.62
N SER A 135 -5.57 -4.18 14.64
CA SER A 135 -6.45 -5.26 14.11
C SER A 135 -5.65 -6.19 13.19
N GLN A 136 -4.62 -6.76 13.79
CA GLN A 136 -4.09 -8.07 13.55
C GLN A 136 -5.23 -9.06 13.85
N SER A 137 -5.68 -9.76 12.80
CA SER A 137 -6.38 -11.05 12.85
C SER A 137 -7.29 -11.36 14.06
N VAL A 138 -8.59 -11.13 13.90
CA VAL A 138 -9.60 -12.04 14.48
C VAL A 138 -10.50 -12.55 13.37
N LYS A 139 -10.07 -13.62 12.71
CA LYS A 139 -10.97 -14.45 11.90
C LYS A 139 -11.76 -15.32 12.87
N ASN A 140 -12.99 -14.92 13.18
CA ASN A 140 -13.96 -15.82 13.82
C ASN A 140 -14.32 -16.92 12.83
N HIS A 141 -13.69 -18.09 12.97
CA HIS A 141 -14.25 -19.32 12.42
C HIS A 141 -15.47 -19.70 13.25
N SER A 142 -16.65 -19.41 12.73
CA SER A 142 -17.89 -20.06 13.13
C SER A 142 -17.82 -21.53 12.71
N GLY A 143 -17.28 -22.37 13.58
CA GLY A 143 -17.37 -23.82 13.51
C GLY A 143 -18.38 -24.31 14.54
N SER A 144 -19.57 -24.64 14.06
CA SER A 144 -20.59 -25.39 14.78
C SER A 144 -20.05 -26.77 15.20
N GLY A 145 -20.09 -27.06 16.50
CA GLY A 145 -19.79 -28.37 17.06
C GLY A 145 -20.32 -28.46 18.49
N GLU A 146 -21.52 -29.01 18.65
CA GLU A 146 -22.05 -29.47 19.93
C GLU A 146 -21.14 -30.56 20.50
N LEU A 147 -20.93 -30.58 21.83
CA LEU A 147 -20.87 -31.78 22.67
C LEU A 147 -20.92 -31.38 24.16
N GLN A 148 -21.68 -32.17 24.91
CA GLN A 148 -22.13 -31.98 26.30
C GLN A 148 -21.18 -32.60 27.35
N HIS A 149 -21.47 -32.26 28.63
CA HIS A 149 -21.11 -32.93 29.89
C HIS A 149 -19.68 -32.72 30.43
N GLN A 150 -19.39 -32.67 31.73
CA GLN A 150 -20.07 -32.36 33.01
C GLN A 150 -18.95 -32.38 34.08
N ASP A 151 -19.23 -31.77 35.24
CA ASP A 151 -18.66 -32.08 36.57
C ASP A 151 -17.38 -31.42 37.12
N GLU A 152 -17.63 -30.72 38.25
CA GLU A 152 -16.91 -30.70 39.54
C GLU A 152 -15.45 -30.18 39.62
N ALA A 153 -14.96 -29.52 40.68
CA ALA A 153 -15.44 -28.84 41.88
C ALA A 153 -14.19 -28.18 42.55
N GLN A 154 -14.39 -27.33 43.56
CA GLN A 154 -13.43 -26.85 44.58
C GLN A 154 -12.50 -25.69 44.16
N GLY A 155 -12.72 -24.47 44.67
CA GLY A 155 -12.17 -23.96 45.94
C GLY A 155 -10.97 -23.05 45.60
N TYR A 156 -10.97 -21.74 45.86
CA TYR A 156 -10.74 -21.14 47.17
C TYR A 156 -11.09 -19.65 47.17
N LYS A 157 -11.64 -19.28 48.33
CA LYS A 157 -11.99 -17.99 48.95
C LYS A 157 -11.25 -16.70 48.52
N SER A 158 -12.06 -15.64 48.33
CA SER A 158 -11.70 -14.23 48.54
C SER A 158 -11.21 -13.95 49.98
N PRO A 159 -10.68 -12.75 50.21
CA PRO A 159 -11.47 -11.85 51.05
C PRO A 159 -11.65 -10.44 50.48
N ASN A 160 -12.87 -9.94 50.67
CA ASN A 160 -13.28 -8.55 50.54
C ASN A 160 -12.64 -7.65 51.62
N ASN A 161 -12.53 -6.37 51.31
CA ASN A 161 -12.98 -5.19 52.08
C ASN A 161 -12.09 -3.99 51.67
N ASN A 162 -12.50 -2.72 51.67
CA ASN A 162 -13.76 -1.99 51.63
C ASN A 162 -13.36 -0.56 51.19
N THR A 163 -14.23 0.07 50.41
CA THR A 163 -14.58 1.50 50.33
C THR A 163 -13.69 2.52 51.08
N GLU A 164 -13.19 3.54 50.36
CA GLU A 164 -13.34 4.94 50.79
C GLU A 164 -13.05 5.93 49.65
N ALA A 165 -13.98 6.87 49.49
CA ALA A 165 -13.89 8.00 48.58
C ALA A 165 -13.19 9.16 49.28
N LEU A 166 -12.24 9.83 48.61
CA LEU A 166 -11.78 11.16 49.00
C LEU A 166 -11.45 11.98 47.74
N LEU A 167 -12.24 13.05 47.57
CA LEU A 167 -11.95 14.20 46.71
C LEU A 167 -10.84 15.03 47.36
N GLY A 168 -9.86 15.46 46.57
CA GLY A 168 -8.80 16.37 47.00
C GLY A 168 -7.94 16.82 45.82
N SER A 169 -8.33 17.94 45.23
CA SER A 169 -7.61 18.69 44.19
C SER A 169 -6.21 19.14 44.62
N ASN A 170 -5.22 19.05 43.74
CA ASN A 170 -4.38 20.20 43.36
C ASN A 170 -3.51 19.93 42.13
N SER A 171 -3.49 20.97 41.29
CA SER A 171 -2.82 21.18 40.02
C SER A 171 -1.31 20.91 40.03
N SER A 172 -0.83 20.20 39.01
CA SER A 172 0.53 20.30 38.48
C SER A 172 0.48 19.92 37.01
N GLU A 173 0.51 20.92 36.15
CA GLU A 173 0.61 20.76 34.69
C GLU A 173 1.95 20.09 34.34
N ASN A 174 1.89 18.99 33.61
CA ASN A 174 3.04 18.39 32.94
C ASN A 174 2.53 17.71 31.65
N PRO A 175 2.74 18.26 30.45
CA PRO A 175 2.17 17.72 29.23
C PRO A 175 3.19 16.84 28.47
N GLU A 176 3.71 15.78 29.09
CA GLU A 176 4.55 14.79 28.37
C GLU A 176 4.37 13.37 28.91
N ARG A 177 3.19 12.78 28.63
CA ARG A 177 3.06 11.33 28.42
C ARG A 177 1.71 11.04 27.77
N GLY A 178 1.72 10.81 26.46
CA GLY A 178 0.52 10.47 25.70
C GLY A 178 -0.12 9.21 26.26
N MET A 179 -1.24 9.38 26.97
CA MET A 179 -2.17 8.31 27.33
C MET A 179 -2.63 7.61 26.05
N CYS A 180 -2.48 6.29 26.01
CA CYS A 180 -3.10 5.44 25.01
C CYS A 180 -4.62 5.49 25.20
N VAL A 181 -5.30 6.35 24.45
CA VAL A 181 -6.75 6.31 24.30
C VAL A 181 -7.01 5.50 23.04
N LYS A 182 -7.36 4.22 23.19
CA LYS A 182 -7.83 3.38 22.09
C LYS A 182 -9.17 3.95 21.59
N PHE A 183 -9.13 4.88 20.65
CA PHE A 183 -10.29 5.18 19.83
C PHE A 183 -10.45 4.04 18.83
N CYS A 184 -11.27 3.05 19.21
CA CYS A 184 -11.96 2.20 18.26
C CYS A 184 -12.97 3.09 17.53
N SER A 185 -12.54 3.71 16.43
CA SER A 185 -13.42 4.53 15.60
C SER A 185 -14.09 3.64 14.56
N ASP A 186 -15.41 3.77 14.41
CA ASP A 186 -16.11 3.23 13.24
C ASP A 186 -15.61 3.98 12.00
N VAL A 187 -15.08 3.24 11.04
CA VAL A 187 -14.52 3.78 9.80
C VAL A 187 -15.36 3.31 8.63
N ARG A 188 -15.78 4.26 7.80
CA ARG A 188 -16.42 3.93 6.53
C ARG A 188 -15.34 3.63 5.49
N ILE A 189 -15.29 2.39 5.01
CA ILE A 189 -14.48 1.98 3.86
C ILE A 189 -15.33 1.98 2.59
N VAL A 190 -14.75 2.44 1.48
CA VAL A 190 -15.46 2.62 0.21
C VAL A 190 -14.55 2.20 -0.95
N PRO A 191 -15.05 1.47 -1.97
CA PRO A 191 -14.29 1.24 -3.18
C PRO A 191 -13.96 2.56 -3.88
N CYS A 192 -12.68 2.86 -4.06
CA CYS A 192 -12.27 4.10 -4.74
C CYS A 192 -10.91 3.99 -5.43
N ILE A 193 -10.65 4.90 -6.37
CA ILE A 193 -9.34 5.07 -7.00
C ILE A 193 -8.78 6.43 -6.60
N LEU A 194 -7.67 6.42 -5.87
CA LEU A 194 -7.00 7.61 -5.36
C LEU A 194 -5.80 7.95 -6.22
N VAL A 195 -5.56 9.23 -6.50
CA VAL A 195 -4.32 9.72 -7.13
C VAL A 195 -3.59 10.65 -6.18
N MET A 196 -2.28 10.42 -6.05
CA MET A 196 -1.35 11.27 -5.31
C MET A 196 -0.27 11.76 -6.28
N ASP A 197 -0.35 13.05 -6.63
CA ASP A 197 0.56 13.73 -7.55
C ASP A 197 1.19 14.94 -6.85
N SER A 198 2.52 14.93 -6.71
CA SER A 198 3.31 16.00 -6.07
C SER A 198 3.39 17.29 -6.90
N LEU A 199 3.15 17.25 -8.20
CA LEU A 199 3.20 18.39 -9.12
C LEU A 199 1.82 18.83 -9.63
N LYS A 200 0.80 17.95 -9.54
CA LYS A 200 -0.56 18.18 -10.06
C LYS A 200 -0.57 18.58 -11.54
N ARG A 201 0.23 17.91 -12.37
CA ARG A 201 0.46 18.34 -13.76
C ARG A 201 -0.73 18.11 -14.68
N SER A 202 -1.64 17.19 -14.35
CA SER A 202 -2.71 16.78 -15.26
C SER A 202 -3.97 16.30 -14.56
N LEU A 203 -5.06 16.23 -15.34
CA LEU A 203 -6.26 15.50 -14.97
C LEU A 203 -6.04 14.02 -15.34
N HIS A 204 -6.23 13.13 -14.37
CA HIS A 204 -5.93 11.70 -14.53
C HIS A 204 -7.14 10.88 -15.05
N GLU A 205 -8.08 11.51 -15.76
CA GLU A 205 -9.33 10.86 -16.22
C GLU A 205 -9.11 9.61 -17.05
N ARG A 206 -8.13 9.66 -17.97
CA ARG A 206 -7.76 8.49 -18.77
C ARG A 206 -7.24 7.35 -17.90
N VAL A 207 -6.49 7.66 -16.84
CA VAL A 207 -5.95 6.66 -15.90
C VAL A 207 -7.10 5.96 -15.19
N PHE A 208 -8.07 6.73 -14.66
CA PHE A 208 -9.23 6.17 -13.99
C PHE A 208 -10.03 5.25 -14.90
N LYS A 209 -10.29 5.67 -16.15
CA LYS A 209 -10.99 4.83 -17.12
C LYS A 209 -10.24 3.52 -17.39
N LEU A 210 -8.94 3.59 -17.67
CA LEU A 210 -8.14 2.42 -18.01
C LEU A 210 -8.01 1.43 -16.85
N LEU A 211 -7.93 1.91 -15.62
CA LEU A 211 -7.88 1.04 -14.44
C LEU A 211 -9.23 0.40 -14.15
N ARG A 212 -10.36 1.11 -14.34
CA ARG A 212 -11.71 0.50 -14.24
C ARG A 212 -11.91 -0.59 -15.30
N ASP A 213 -11.52 -0.32 -16.54
CA ASP A 213 -11.56 -1.32 -17.62
C ASP A 213 -10.71 -2.56 -17.27
N TYR A 214 -9.51 -2.35 -16.70
CA TYR A 214 -8.66 -3.44 -16.24
C TYR A 214 -9.32 -4.27 -15.12
N LEU A 215 -9.88 -3.62 -14.11
CA LEU A 215 -10.57 -4.29 -13.00
C LEU A 215 -11.76 -5.09 -13.50
N LEU A 216 -12.53 -4.56 -14.45
CA LEU A 216 -13.65 -5.28 -15.07
C LEU A 216 -13.17 -6.57 -15.76
N SER A 217 -12.19 -6.47 -16.67
CA SER A 217 -11.65 -7.63 -17.38
C SER A 217 -11.00 -8.66 -16.45
N GLU A 218 -10.31 -8.20 -15.40
CA GLU A 218 -9.70 -9.08 -14.40
C GLU A 218 -10.76 -9.76 -13.52
N TRP A 219 -11.83 -9.05 -13.15
CA TRP A 219 -12.96 -9.62 -12.40
C TRP A 219 -13.66 -10.70 -13.21
N GLU A 220 -14.00 -10.42 -14.47
CA GLU A 220 -14.61 -11.39 -15.38
C GLU A 220 -13.73 -12.63 -15.55
N THR A 221 -12.42 -12.44 -15.72
CA THR A 221 -11.46 -13.53 -15.84
C THR A 221 -11.39 -14.41 -14.59
N ARG A 222 -11.54 -13.85 -13.38
CA ARG A 222 -11.42 -14.58 -12.11
C ARG A 222 -12.72 -15.16 -11.59
N ARG A 223 -13.81 -14.42 -11.73
CA ARG A 223 -15.10 -14.71 -11.12
C ARG A 223 -16.12 -15.26 -12.11
N GLY A 224 -15.86 -15.17 -13.43
CA GLY A 224 -16.81 -15.60 -14.46
C GLY A 224 -18.12 -14.81 -14.46
N SER A 225 -18.16 -13.66 -13.80
CA SER A 225 -19.31 -12.76 -13.67
C SER A 225 -18.87 -11.34 -13.94
N SER A 226 -19.81 -10.42 -14.14
CA SER A 226 -19.52 -9.00 -14.28
C SER A 226 -19.74 -8.27 -12.95
N LYS A 227 -18.94 -7.23 -12.70
CA LYS A 227 -19.08 -6.30 -11.57
C LYS A 227 -18.91 -4.90 -12.09
N ASP A 228 -19.78 -3.99 -11.65
CA ASP A 228 -19.71 -2.60 -12.06
C ASP A 228 -18.57 -1.88 -11.32
N PHE A 229 -17.60 -1.38 -12.09
CA PHE A 229 -16.50 -0.53 -11.63
C PHE A 229 -16.66 0.92 -12.10
N GLY A 230 -17.85 1.29 -12.59
CA GLY A 230 -18.17 2.63 -13.07
C GLY A 230 -17.92 3.73 -12.02
N PRO A 231 -17.91 4.99 -12.45
CA PRO A 231 -17.56 6.13 -11.58
C PRO A 231 -18.48 6.28 -10.35
N ASP A 232 -19.72 5.80 -10.44
CA ASP A 232 -20.68 5.83 -9.32
C ASP A 232 -20.37 4.76 -8.26
N GLN A 233 -19.94 3.56 -8.70
CA GLN A 233 -19.60 2.44 -7.82
C GLN A 233 -18.18 2.53 -7.25
N MET A 234 -17.23 3.01 -8.06
CA MET A 234 -15.83 3.18 -7.67
C MET A 234 -15.36 4.59 -8.01
N LYS A 235 -15.59 5.50 -7.07
CA LYS A 235 -15.27 6.93 -7.22
C LYS A 235 -13.77 7.16 -7.38
N SER A 236 -13.40 8.05 -8.28
CA SER A 236 -12.03 8.52 -8.45
C SER A 236 -11.83 9.84 -7.70
N SER A 237 -10.69 10.00 -7.02
CA SER A 237 -10.40 11.21 -6.25
C SER A 237 -8.92 11.57 -6.28
N HIS A 238 -8.63 12.87 -6.33
CA HIS A 238 -7.29 13.41 -6.20
C HIS A 238 -7.05 13.76 -4.73
N CYS A 239 -6.08 13.11 -4.11
CA CYS A 239 -5.73 13.38 -2.72
C CYS A 239 -5.04 14.74 -2.59
N GLN A 240 -5.30 15.44 -1.49
CA GLN A 240 -4.57 16.66 -1.16
C GLN A 240 -3.29 16.29 -0.43
N VAL A 241 -2.22 15.95 -1.15
CA VAL A 241 -0.93 15.48 -0.59
C VAL A 241 0.13 16.59 -0.46
N PRO A 242 1.24 16.37 0.29
CA PRO A 242 2.37 17.30 0.30
C PRO A 242 2.95 17.44 -1.12
N LEU A 243 3.14 18.69 -1.56
CA LEU A 243 3.63 18.98 -2.92
C LEU A 243 5.13 19.23 -2.94
N GLN A 244 5.76 18.85 -4.05
CA GLN A 244 7.17 19.11 -4.28
C GLN A 244 7.42 20.57 -4.64
N ASP A 245 8.66 21.01 -4.38
CA ASP A 245 9.13 22.38 -4.65
C ASP A 245 10.27 22.42 -5.70
N ASN A 246 10.54 21.29 -6.35
CA ASN A 246 11.51 21.13 -7.43
C ASN A 246 10.91 20.30 -8.58
N ASN A 247 11.68 20.03 -9.63
CA ASN A 247 11.17 19.37 -10.83
C ASN A 247 11.51 17.87 -10.94
N SER A 248 12.38 17.33 -10.09
CA SER A 248 12.95 15.98 -10.28
C SER A 248 12.55 14.98 -9.19
N ASP A 249 12.03 15.43 -8.05
CA ASP A 249 11.76 14.57 -6.90
C ASP A 249 10.40 13.85 -6.93
N CYS A 250 9.66 13.89 -8.05
CA CYS A 250 8.34 13.26 -8.14
C CYS A 250 8.38 11.76 -7.79
N GLY A 251 9.46 11.07 -8.17
CA GLY A 251 9.71 9.68 -7.78
C GLY A 251 9.89 9.50 -6.27
N LEU A 252 10.59 10.41 -5.58
CA LEU A 252 10.76 10.33 -4.13
C LEU A 252 9.46 10.59 -3.38
N TYR A 253 8.64 11.52 -3.88
CA TYR A 253 7.30 11.76 -3.32
C TYR A 253 6.41 10.53 -3.48
N LEU A 254 6.44 9.86 -4.66
CA LEU A 254 5.75 8.59 -4.87
C LEU A 254 6.17 7.55 -3.81
N LEU A 255 7.47 7.35 -3.59
CA LEU A 255 7.98 6.40 -2.60
C LEU A 255 7.54 6.77 -1.18
N GLN A 256 7.62 8.06 -0.82
CA GLN A 256 7.18 8.54 0.49
C GLN A 256 5.67 8.40 0.70
N TYR A 257 4.85 8.58 -0.34
CA TYR A 257 3.40 8.33 -0.25
C TYR A 257 3.12 6.87 0.11
N VAL A 258 3.77 5.93 -0.57
CA VAL A 258 3.61 4.50 -0.27
C VAL A 258 4.11 4.17 1.14
N GLU A 259 5.29 4.67 1.52
CA GLU A 259 5.83 4.43 2.86
C GLU A 259 4.89 4.96 3.96
N SER A 260 4.35 6.17 3.78
CA SER A 260 3.44 6.77 4.76
C SER A 260 2.12 6.00 4.81
N PHE A 261 1.60 5.55 3.66
CA PHE A 261 0.39 4.73 3.58
C PHE A 261 0.56 3.37 4.26
N LEU A 262 1.70 2.70 4.08
CA LEU A 262 1.92 1.38 4.69
C LEU A 262 2.16 1.47 6.19
N LYS A 263 2.72 2.58 6.70
CA LYS A 263 2.90 2.82 8.14
C LYS A 263 1.59 3.13 8.85
N ASP A 264 0.77 3.97 8.26
CA ASP A 264 -0.54 4.33 8.78
C ASP A 264 -1.52 4.47 7.60
N PRO A 265 -2.22 3.37 7.25
CA PRO A 265 -3.21 3.38 6.19
C PRO A 265 -4.25 4.45 6.48
N VAL A 266 -4.58 5.27 5.48
CA VAL A 266 -5.48 6.41 5.70
C VAL A 266 -6.81 5.91 6.24
N VAL A 267 -7.05 6.21 7.51
CA VAL A 267 -8.28 5.90 8.22
C VAL A 267 -9.28 7.00 7.86
N HIS A 268 -10.47 6.61 7.42
CA HIS A 268 -11.55 7.46 6.85
C HIS A 268 -11.38 7.79 5.36
N PHE A 269 -12.15 7.08 4.52
CA PHE A 269 -12.20 7.28 3.06
C PHE A 269 -13.16 8.40 2.65
N ASP A 270 -13.21 9.48 3.42
CA ASP A 270 -14.00 10.67 3.10
C ASP A 270 -13.29 11.47 2.01
N LEU A 271 -13.78 11.34 0.78
CA LEU A 271 -13.16 11.92 -0.40
C LEU A 271 -13.49 13.43 -0.53
N PRO A 272 -12.52 14.29 -0.90
CA PRO A 272 -11.11 13.97 -1.16
C PRO A 272 -10.28 13.90 0.14
N LEU A 273 -9.38 12.92 0.20
CA LEU A 273 -8.49 12.74 1.35
C LEU A 273 -7.59 13.96 1.59
N GLN A 274 -7.57 14.44 2.84
CA GLN A 274 -6.85 15.64 3.27
C GLN A 274 -5.51 15.27 3.90
N LEU A 275 -4.47 15.15 3.07
CA LEU A 275 -3.14 14.65 3.46
C LEU A 275 -2.04 15.71 3.36
N LYS A 276 -2.38 17.01 3.34
CA LYS A 276 -1.43 18.10 3.05
C LYS A 276 -0.23 18.17 4.00
N ARG A 277 -0.41 17.64 5.22
CA ARG A 277 0.59 17.60 6.30
C ARG A 277 0.98 16.16 6.69
N TRP A 278 0.79 15.20 5.78
CA TRP A 278 0.98 13.79 6.06
C TRP A 278 2.40 13.45 6.50
N PHE A 279 3.40 14.13 5.92
CA PHE A 279 4.79 14.06 6.34
C PHE A 279 5.51 15.39 6.09
N PRO A 280 6.56 15.69 6.87
CA PRO A 280 7.41 16.84 6.61
C PRO A 280 8.30 16.61 5.39
N ARG A 281 8.56 17.67 4.61
CA ARG A 281 9.43 17.63 3.41
C ARG A 281 10.83 17.10 3.66
N GLN A 282 11.32 17.22 4.89
CA GLN A 282 12.64 16.73 5.28
C GLN A 282 12.78 15.22 5.11
N GLN A 283 11.71 14.45 5.28
CA GLN A 283 11.74 13.00 5.01
C GLN A 283 12.05 12.72 3.54
N VAL A 284 11.41 13.44 2.61
CA VAL A 284 11.69 13.30 1.17
C VAL A 284 13.13 13.72 0.84
N ARG A 285 13.63 14.80 1.44
CA ARG A 285 15.00 15.30 1.19
C ARG A 285 16.10 14.30 1.56
N ARG A 286 15.89 13.51 2.61
CA ARG A 286 16.83 12.48 3.06
C ARG A 286 16.68 11.17 2.30
N LYS A 287 15.57 10.98 1.59
CA LYS A 287 15.22 9.70 0.98
C LYS A 287 16.21 9.21 -0.07
N ARG A 288 16.89 10.11 -0.79
CA ARG A 288 17.97 9.74 -1.72
C ARG A 288 19.12 9.02 -1.00
N ASP A 289 19.52 9.56 0.14
CA ASP A 289 20.59 8.98 0.97
C ASP A 289 20.11 7.70 1.66
N GLU A 290 18.87 7.69 2.17
CA GLU A 290 18.26 6.48 2.76
C GLU A 290 18.25 5.30 1.77
N ILE A 291 17.89 5.52 0.50
CA ILE A 291 17.88 4.46 -0.52
C ILE A 291 19.31 3.96 -0.80
N ARG A 292 20.30 4.87 -0.84
CA ARG A 292 21.71 4.53 -1.07
C ARG A 292 22.29 3.71 0.10
N ASP A 293 21.98 4.10 1.33
CA ASP A 293 22.44 3.43 2.54
C ASP A 293 21.81 2.03 2.68
N LEU A 294 20.53 1.89 2.30
CA LEU A 294 19.84 0.60 2.28
C LEU A 294 20.49 -0.38 1.30
N HIS A 295 20.84 0.09 0.11
CA HIS A 295 21.57 -0.74 -0.86
C HIS A 295 22.95 -1.17 -0.34
N SER A 296 23.66 -0.27 0.34
CA SER A 296 24.96 -0.56 0.95
C SER A 296 24.85 -1.56 2.11
N SER A 297 23.85 -1.42 2.98
CA SER A 297 23.64 -2.29 4.14
C SER A 297 23.12 -3.68 3.77
N ALA A 298 22.20 -3.77 2.79
CA ALA A 298 21.75 -5.06 2.25
C ALA A 298 22.91 -5.86 1.65
N SER A 299 23.84 -5.17 0.98
CA SER A 299 25.06 -5.76 0.42
C SER A 299 26.01 -6.31 1.51
N LEU A 300 26.17 -5.58 2.62
CA LEU A 300 27.04 -5.98 3.73
C LEU A 300 26.47 -7.15 4.54
N SER A 301 25.17 -7.16 4.80
CA SER A 301 24.51 -8.25 5.54
C SER A 301 24.59 -9.63 4.86
N TYR A 302 24.86 -9.63 3.55
CA TYR A 302 24.94 -10.83 2.74
C TYR A 302 26.35 -11.43 2.69
N CYS A 303 27.40 -10.60 2.72
CA CYS A 303 28.78 -11.07 2.83
C CYS A 303 29.00 -11.91 4.11
N ASP A 304 28.36 -11.53 5.22
CA ASP A 304 28.47 -12.26 6.49
C ASP A 304 27.71 -13.61 6.49
N GLN A 305 26.75 -13.82 5.58
CA GLN A 305 25.98 -15.07 5.49
C GLN A 305 26.57 -16.07 4.49
N SER A 306 27.43 -15.62 3.56
CA SER A 306 28.11 -16.47 2.57
C SER A 306 29.41 -17.13 3.07
N ASP A 307 29.92 -16.74 4.23
CA ASP A 307 31.14 -17.27 4.85
C ASP A 307 30.86 -18.25 6.03
N GLY A 308 29.61 -18.72 6.17
CA GLY A 308 29.16 -19.63 7.24
C GLY A 308 28.83 -21.04 6.79
#